data_AF-A0A143BJ28-F1
#
_entry.id   AF-A0A143BJ28-F1
#
_cell.length_a   1.000
_cell.length_b   1.000
_cell.length_c   1.000
_cell.angle_alpha   90.00
_cell.angle_beta   90.00
_cell.angle_gamma   90.00
#
_symmetry.space_group_name_H-M   'P 1'
#
loop_
_entity.id
_entity.type
_entity.pdbx_description
1 polymer ?
#
loop_
_entity_poly.entity_id
_entity_poly.type
_entity_poly.pdbx_seq_one_letter_code
_entity_poly.pdbx_strand_id
1 'polypeptide(L)' 'MMEYIDGAQIALYAFWLFFFGLIIYLRREDKREGYPLESPQGPRDGWPKGAPKKTYVHRDHGGEGTH' A
#
# COMPACT_ATOMS: atom_id res chain seq x y z
N MET A 1 20.51 -19.89 -34.00
CA MET A 1 20.47 -19.28 -32.66
C MET A 1 20.01 -17.85 -32.86
N MET A 2 18.70 -17.60 -32.79
CA MET A 2 18.08 -16.33 -33.20
C MET A 2 17.25 -15.77 -32.04
N GLU A 3 17.76 -14.76 -31.37
CA GLU A 3 17.11 -13.87 -30.39
C GLU A 3 15.68 -14.23 -29.93
N TYR A 4 15.58 -14.69 -28.67
CA TYR A 4 14.38 -15.29 -28.08
C TYR A 4 13.61 -14.29 -27.19
N ILE A 5 13.61 -13.02 -27.56
CA ILE A 5 12.84 -11.96 -26.88
C ILE A 5 11.96 -11.28 -27.93
N ASP A 6 10.65 -11.44 -27.75
CA ASP A 6 9.63 -10.77 -28.54
C ASP A 6 8.94 -9.70 -27.66
N GLY A 7 8.39 -8.67 -28.29
CA GLY A 7 7.67 -7.58 -27.63
C GLY A 7 6.51 -8.08 -26.77
N ALA A 8 5.85 -9.16 -27.16
CA ALA A 8 4.82 -9.80 -26.35
C ALA A 8 5.35 -10.31 -25.00
N GLN A 9 6.56 -10.87 -24.97
CA GLN A 9 7.18 -11.37 -23.76
C GLN A 9 7.60 -10.23 -22.82
N ILE A 10 8.15 -9.15 -23.36
CA ILE A 10 8.48 -7.95 -22.60
C ILE A 10 7.22 -7.33 -21.99
N ALA A 11 6.15 -7.18 -22.78
CA ALA A 11 4.88 -6.65 -22.30
C ALA A 11 4.28 -7.50 -21.17
N LEU A 12 4.35 -8.83 -21.29
CA LEU A 12 3.87 -9.73 -20.25
C LEU A 12 4.68 -9.62 -18.96
N TYR A 13 6.01 -9.55 -19.03
CA TYR A 13 6.84 -9.37 -17.83
C TYR A 13 6.67 -7.99 -17.19
N ALA A 14 6.55 -6.94 -17.99
CA ALA A 14 6.26 -5.59 -17.50
C ALA A 14 4.90 -5.53 -16.80
N PHE A 15 3.87 -6.18 -17.36
CA PHE A 15 2.56 -6.31 -16.72
C PHE A 15 2.66 -6.99 -15.37
N TRP A 16 3.32 -8.15 -15.27
CA TRP A 16 3.46 -8.85 -14.00
C TRP A 16 4.25 -8.06 -12.97
N LEU A 17 5.36 -7.42 -13.36
CA LEU A 17 6.15 -6.57 -12.46
C LEU A 17 5.33 -5.41 -11.92
N PHE A 18 4.58 -4.72 -12.80
CA PHE A 18 3.66 -3.67 -12.40
C PHE A 18 2.55 -4.20 -11.47
N PHE A 19 1.97 -5.35 -11.81
CA PHE A 19 0.86 -5.94 -11.06
C PHE A 19 1.28 -6.39 -9.66
N PHE A 20 2.43 -7.05 -9.50
CA PHE A 20 2.99 -7.37 -8.18
C PHE A 20 3.31 -6.10 -7.39
N GLY A 21 3.85 -5.06 -8.04
CA GLY A 21 4.04 -3.76 -7.44
C GLY A 21 2.74 -3.15 -6.91
N LEU A 22 1.67 -3.22 -7.71
CA LEU A 22 0.34 -2.72 -7.35
C LEU A 22 -0.26 -3.50 -6.18
N ILE A 23 -0.15 -4.83 -6.16
CA ILE A 23 -0.60 -5.65 -5.02
C ILE A 23 0.10 -5.23 -3.73
N ILE A 24 1.42 -5.04 -3.78
CA ILE A 24 2.20 -4.58 -2.61
C ILE A 24 1.75 -3.18 -2.20
N TYR A 25 1.56 -2.26 -3.15
CA TYR A 25 1.10 -0.91 -2.87
C TYR A 25 -0.28 -0.91 -2.18
N LEU A 26 -1.27 -1.60 -2.76
CA LEU A 26 -2.61 -1.72 -2.19
C LEU A 26 -2.58 -2.36 -0.81
N ARG A 27 -1.82 -3.44 -0.64
CA ARG A 27 -1.68 -4.11 0.67
C ARG A 27 -1.06 -3.21 1.74
N ARG A 28 -0.25 -2.22 1.36
CA ARG A 28 0.29 -1.22 2.31
C ARG A 28 -0.71 -0.11 2.62
N GLU A 29 -1.57 0.24 1.66
CA GLU A 29 -2.64 1.22 1.81
C GLU A 29 -3.80 0.66 2.67
N ASP A 30 -4.14 -0.62 2.53
CA ASP A 30 -5.16 -1.31 3.35
C ASP A 30 -4.82 -1.30 4.86
N LYS A 31 -3.53 -1.24 5.20
CA LYS A 31 -3.05 -1.26 6.61
C LYS A 31 -3.12 0.11 7.31
N ARG A 32 -3.84 1.08 6.75
CA ARG A 32 -3.95 2.41 7.36
C ARG A 32 -4.90 2.53 8.53
N GLU A 33 -5.78 1.56 8.69
CA GLU A 33 -6.77 1.52 9.75
C GLU A 33 -6.63 0.20 10.51
N GLY A 34 -6.65 0.24 11.84
CA GLY A 34 -6.60 -0.96 12.67
C GLY A 34 -5.24 -1.67 12.80
N TYR A 35 -4.13 -1.05 12.38
CA TYR A 35 -2.77 -1.54 12.63
C TYR A 35 -2.06 -0.75 13.74
N PRO A 36 -1.18 -1.40 14.53
CA PRO A 36 -0.82 -2.83 14.47
C PRO A 36 -1.94 -3.74 15.02
N LEU A 37 -2.09 -4.94 14.46
CA LEU A 37 -3.04 -5.93 15.01
C LEU A 37 -2.59 -6.32 16.42
N GLU A 38 -3.49 -6.21 17.39
CA GLU A 38 -3.29 -6.83 18.70
C GLU A 38 -3.37 -8.35 18.56
N SER A 39 -2.28 -9.04 18.87
CA SER A 39 -2.25 -10.50 18.95
C SER A 39 -1.91 -10.93 20.38
N PRO A 40 -2.32 -12.13 20.82
CA PRO A 40 -2.01 -12.63 22.16
C PRO A 40 -0.50 -12.75 22.45
N GLN A 41 0.35 -12.65 21.41
CA GLN A 41 1.81 -12.67 21.49
C GLN A 41 2.45 -11.27 21.29
N GLY A 42 1.66 -10.20 21.31
CA GLY A 42 2.10 -8.81 21.12
C GLY A 42 1.74 -8.20 19.75
N PRO A 43 2.01 -6.90 19.52
CA PRO A 43 1.65 -6.22 18.27
C PRO A 43 2.39 -6.82 17.07
N ARG A 44 1.65 -7.17 16.01
CA ARG A 44 2.24 -7.73 14.78
C ARG A 44 1.86 -6.89 13.56
N ASP A 45 2.86 -6.27 12.94
CA ASP A 45 2.66 -5.42 11.75
C ASP A 45 2.66 -6.21 10.42
N GLY A 46 3.19 -7.45 10.44
CA GLY A 46 3.22 -8.37 9.30
C GLY A 46 3.98 -7.85 8.06
N TRP A 47 3.99 -8.62 6.97
CA TRP A 47 4.53 -8.21 5.67
C TRP A 47 3.39 -8.01 4.66
N PRO A 48 3.41 -6.99 3.80
CA PRO A 48 4.34 -5.85 3.73
C PRO A 48 4.13 -4.83 4.85
N LYS A 49 5.20 -4.11 5.26
CA LYS A 49 5.13 -3.08 6.31
C LYS A 49 4.12 -1.98 5.93
N GLY A 50 3.33 -1.51 6.90
CA GLY A 50 2.42 -0.38 6.69
C GLY A 50 3.13 0.81 6.04
N ALA A 51 2.41 1.55 5.19
CA ALA A 51 2.93 2.83 4.71
C ALA A 51 3.13 3.79 5.90
N PRO A 52 4.18 4.64 5.91
CA PRO A 52 4.30 5.70 6.92
C PRO A 52 3.03 6.55 6.92
N LYS A 53 2.63 7.04 8.11
CA LYS A 53 1.38 7.81 8.28
C LYS A 53 1.31 8.92 7.23
N LYS A 54 0.24 8.93 6.43
CA LYS A 54 -0.08 10.10 5.60
C LYS A 54 -0.63 11.17 6.54
N THR A 55 0.05 12.31 6.61
CA THR A 55 -0.46 13.49 7.32
C THR A 55 -1.54 14.11 6.45
N TYR A 56 -2.80 14.00 6.87
CA TYR A 56 -3.89 14.74 6.25
C TYR A 56 -3.86 16.16 6.82
N VAL A 57 -3.82 17.16 5.94
CA VAL A 57 -4.12 18.54 6.35
C VAL A 57 -5.62 18.58 6.63
N HIS A 58 -5.99 18.54 7.90
CA HIS A 58 -7.37 18.80 8.29
C HIS A 58 -7.70 20.26 7.92
N ARG A 59 -8.81 20.46 7.24
CA ARG A 59 -9.36 21.80 7.04
C ARG A 59 -9.85 22.30 8.40
N ASP A 60 -9.31 23.42 8.86
CA ASP A 60 -9.79 24.10 10.07
C ASP A 60 -11.28 24.40 9.91
N HIS A 61 -12.13 23.65 10.62
CA HIS A 61 -13.53 24.03 10.81
C HIS A 61 -13.57 24.86 12.09
N GLY A 62 -13.35 26.17 11.94
CA GLY A 62 -13.67 27.15 12.97
C GLY A 62 -15.19 27.17 13.17
N GLY A 63 -15.65 26.39 14.15
CA GLY A 63 -17.03 26.40 14.63
C GLY A 63 -17.03 26.71 16.11
N GLU A 64 -17.11 28.00 16.44
CA GLU A 64 -17.56 28.49 17.73
C GLU A 64 -18.92 27.86 18.06
N GLY A 65 -19.04 27.30 19.26
CA GLY A 65 -20.25 26.64 19.72
C GLY A 65 -20.22 26.49 21.24
N THR A 66 -20.23 27.61 21.94
CA THR A 66 -20.69 27.66 23.33
C THR A 66 -22.16 27.30 23.35
N HIS A 67 -22.54 26.19 24.00
CA HIS A 67 -23.83 26.01 24.67
C HIS A 67 -23.73 24.88 25.68
#